data_AF-A0A3B0WKB8-F1
#
_entry.id   AF-A0A3B0WKB8-F1
#
_cell.length_a   1.000
_cell.length_b   1.000
_cell.length_c   1.000
_cell.angle_alpha   90.00
_cell.angle_beta   90.00
_cell.angle_gamma   90.00
#
_symmetry.space_group_name_H-M   'P 1'
#
loop_
_entity.id
_entity.type
_entity.pdbx_description
1 polymer ?
#
loop_
_entity_poly.entity_id
_entity_poly.type
_entity_poly.pdbx_seq_one_letter_code
_entity_poly.pdbx_strand_id
1 'polypeptide(L)' 'MARGGINKALVQQALEALMSKGQNPSIDAIRVELGNTGSKSTIHRHLKELEEEASTRL' A
#
# COMPACT_ATOMS: atom_id res chain seq x y z
N MET A 1 0.55 -14.30 -19.33
CA MET A 1 0.42 -12.91 -18.85
C MET A 1 1.18 -12.79 -17.54
N ALA A 2 2.33 -12.12 -17.53
CA ALA A 2 2.98 -11.75 -16.29
C ALA A 2 2.08 -10.73 -15.60
N ARG A 3 1.16 -11.19 -14.74
CA ARG A 3 0.48 -10.29 -13.82
C ARG A 3 1.56 -9.82 -12.87
N GLY A 4 2.24 -8.73 -13.22
CA GLY A 4 3.17 -8.05 -12.33
C GLY A 4 2.44 -7.85 -11.01
N GLY A 5 2.85 -8.60 -9.99
CA GLY A 5 2.20 -8.56 -8.69
C GLY A 5 2.26 -7.15 -8.12
N ILE A 6 1.38 -6.85 -7.15
CA ILE A 6 1.47 -5.60 -6.42
C ILE A 6 2.82 -5.52 -5.71
N ASN A 7 3.55 -4.45 -5.98
CA ASN A 7 4.80 -4.15 -5.34
C ASN A 7 4.61 -3.19 -4.16
N LYS A 8 5.50 -3.28 -3.18
CA LYS A 8 5.54 -2.43 -1.99
C LYS A 8 5.58 -0.94 -2.32
N ALA A 9 6.35 -0.56 -3.33
CA ALA A 9 6.43 0.83 -3.80
C ALA A 9 5.08 1.39 -4.27
N LEU A 10 4.23 0.57 -4.90
CA LEU A 10 2.89 1.00 -5.32
C LEU A 10 1.97 1.19 -4.11
N VAL A 11 2.05 0.29 -3.12
CA VAL A 11 1.31 0.41 -1.86
C VAL A 11 1.71 1.67 -1.12
N GLN A 12 3.01 1.99 -1.07
CA GLN A 12 3.52 3.21 -0.47
C GLN A 12 3.01 4.47 -1.19
N GLN A 13 3.06 4.51 -2.52
CA GLN A 13 2.55 5.65 -3.29
C GLN A 13 1.05 5.85 -3.06
N ALA A 14 0.27 4.77 -3.03
CA ALA A 14 -1.17 4.84 -2.74
C ALA A 14 -1.43 5.33 -1.30
N LEU A 15 -0.64 4.88 -0.33
CA LEU A 15 -0.70 5.34 1.05
C LEU A 15 -0.44 6.86 1.14
N GLU A 16 0.67 7.32 0.56
CA GLU A 16 1.05 8.74 0.55
C GLU A 16 0.01 9.61 -0.19
N ALA A 17 -0.52 9.11 -1.31
CA ALA A 17 -1.59 9.80 -2.05
C ALA A 17 -2.85 9.96 -1.21
N LEU A 18 -3.28 8.92 -0.48
CA LEU A 18 -4.44 8.99 0.41
C LEU A 18 -4.20 9.94 1.58
N MET A 19 -3.02 9.88 2.21
CA MET A 19 -2.63 10.81 3.28
C MET A 19 -2.60 12.25 2.80
N SER A 20 -2.03 12.52 1.62
CA SER A 20 -1.98 13.86 1.02
C SER A 20 -3.37 14.39 0.67
N LYS A 21 -4.31 13.49 0.29
CA LYS A 21 -5.72 13.82 0.09
C LYS A 21 -6.49 14.02 1.41
N GLY A 22 -5.86 13.84 2.58
CA GLY A 22 -6.52 13.89 3.89
C GLY A 22 -7.48 12.72 4.15
N GLN A 23 -7.38 11.64 3.38
CA GLN A 23 -8.19 10.44 3.54
C GLN A 23 -7.49 9.44 4.46
N ASN A 24 -8.27 8.71 5.26
CA ASN A 24 -7.72 7.65 6.10
C ASN A 24 -7.26 6.48 5.22
N PRO A 25 -5.96 6.16 5.19
CA PRO A 25 -5.45 5.09 4.35
C PRO A 25 -5.80 3.73 4.94
N SER A 26 -6.96 3.20 4.54
CA SER A 26 -7.37 1.83 4.83
C SER A 26 -6.93 0.88 3.72
N ILE A 27 -6.87 -0.43 4.01
CA ILE A 27 -6.54 -1.46 3.01
C ILE A 27 -7.47 -1.37 1.79
N ASP A 28 -8.76 -1.12 2.01
CA ASP A 28 -9.72 -1.00 0.92
C ASP A 28 -9.53 0.29 0.12
N ALA A 29 -9.23 1.42 0.78
CA ALA A 29 -8.91 2.67 0.09
C ALA A 29 -7.64 2.53 -0.77
N ILE A 30 -6.59 1.93 -0.22
CA ILE A 30 -5.35 1.64 -0.94
C ILE A 30 -5.63 0.71 -2.12
N ARG A 31 -6.43 -0.33 -1.92
CA ARG A 31 -6.81 -1.26 -2.99
C ARG A 31 -7.58 -0.57 -4.12
N VAL A 32 -8.47 0.36 -3.79
CA VAL A 32 -9.20 1.16 -4.79
C VAL A 32 -8.24 2.10 -5.54
N GLU A 33 -7.34 2.78 -4.84
CA GLU A 33 -6.30 3.63 -5.46
C GLU A 33 -5.38 2.82 -6.39
N LEU A 34 -5.09 1.56 -6.04
CA LEU A 34 -4.35 0.60 -6.86
C LEU A 34 -5.18 -0.02 -8.01
N GLY A 35 -6.38 0.51 -8.29
CA GLY A 35 -7.23 0.03 -9.37
C GLY A 35 -7.91 -1.31 -9.10
N ASN A 36 -8.28 -1.58 -7.83
CA ASN A 36 -8.86 -2.85 -7.36
C ASN A 36 -7.95 -4.08 -7.56
N THR A 37 -6.65 -3.85 -7.74
CA THR A 37 -5.66 -4.91 -7.89
C THR A 37 -5.12 -5.35 -6.52
N GLY A 38 -4.58 -6.58 -6.48
CA GLY A 38 -4.01 -7.16 -5.27
C GLY A 38 -5.04 -7.65 -4.25
N SER A 39 -4.62 -8.61 -3.43
CA SER A 39 -5.42 -9.09 -2.31
C SER A 39 -5.19 -8.20 -1.10
N LYS A 40 -6.20 -8.15 -0.21
CA LYS A 40 -6.08 -7.47 1.09
C LYS A 40 -4.88 -7.98 1.89
N SER A 41 -4.58 -9.29 1.81
CA SER A 41 -3.43 -9.89 2.49
C SER A 41 -2.08 -9.43 1.94
N THR A 42 -1.94 -9.25 0.62
CA THR A 42 -0.71 -8.74 0.01
C THR A 42 -0.49 -7.28 0.39
N ILE A 43 -1.54 -6.46 0.35
CA ILE A 43 -1.46 -5.04 0.73
C ILE A 43 -1.10 -4.91 2.21
N HIS A 44 -1.75 -5.69 3.08
CA HIS A 44 -1.46 -5.70 4.52
C HIS A 44 0.00 -6.07 4.82
N ARG A 45 0.54 -7.10 4.15
CA ARG A 45 1.95 -7.48 4.31
C ARG A 45 2.88 -6.32 3.93
N HIS A 46 2.66 -5.70 2.77
CA HIS A 46 3.47 -4.57 2.30
C HIS A 46 3.39 -3.35 3.22
N LEU A 47 2.22 -3.07 3.79
CA LEU A 47 2.06 -1.99 4.78
C LEU A 47 2.88 -2.25 6.05
N LYS A 48 2.80 -3.47 6.59
CA LYS A 48 3.59 -3.86 7.76
C LYS A 48 5.09 -3.74 7.50
N GLU A 49 5.54 -4.20 6.32
CA GLU A 49 6.94 -4.06 5.92
C GLU A 49 7.36 -2.58 5.74
N LEU A 50 6.46 -1.69 5.34
CA LEU A 50 6.73 -0.23 5.26
C LEU A 50 6.87 0.38 6.65
N GLU A 51 5.97 0.02 7.58
CA GLU A 51 6.02 0.47 8.97
C GLU A 51 7.27 -0.03 9.71
N GLU A 52 7.65 -1.29 9.50
CA GLU A 52 8.87 -1.88 10.07
C GLU A 52 10.14 -1.19 9.51
N GLU A 53 10.20 -0.94 8.20
CA GLU A 53 11.32 -0.19 7.60
C GLU A 53 11.38 1.26 8.07
N ALA A 54 10.24 1.92 8.24
CA ALA A 54 10.17 3.28 8.78
C ALA A 54 10.64 3.32 10.24
N SER A 55 10.23 2.35 11.05
CA SER A 55 10.62 2.25 12.46
C SER A 55 12.10 1.89 12.66
N THR A 56 12.69 1.13 11.74
CA THR A 56 14.11 0.72 11.81
C THR A 56 15.08 1.85 11.44
N ARG A 57 14.59 2.96 10.84
CA ARG A 57 15.41 4.14 10.50
C ARG A 57 15.45 5.20 11.61
N LEU A 58 14.84 4.94 12.77
CA LEU A 58 14.89 5.79 13.97
C LEU A 58 15.96 5.28 14.93
#